data_AF-A0A7W4EJ06-F1
#
_entry.id   AF-A0A7W4EJ06-F1
#
_cell.length_a   1.000
_cell.length_b   1.000
_cell.length_c   1.000
_cell.angle_alpha   90.00
_cell.angle_beta   90.00
_cell.angle_gamma   90.00
#
_symmetry.space_group_name_H-M   'P 1'
#
loop_
_entity.id
_entity.type
_entity.pdbx_description
1 polymer ?
#
loop_
_entity_poly.entity_id
_entity_poly.type
_entity_poly.pdbx_seq_one_letter_code
_entity_poly.pdbx_strand_id
1 'polypeptide(L)'
;MEKKHSFFMKDENNSDRIEGLVEAFLSWTLQCCDADNAIKYNNYKSYKYCRKIASVLLFGNPDSLDDNVYKIERAETWKQWDKIDLRAEFEITNIKTQEKKKYALLIEVKGYSSTHSDQLARYKTIFKDHYNDKGFESEFIYFSCKDNLNDTEKKDCLDADYRAYTMKEVFDLVYPNDDWDYTGNALFDEFWFTTW
;
A
#
# COMPACT_ATOMS: atom_id res chain seq x y z
N MET A 1 -13.48 16.50 -9.46
CA MET A 1 -14.76 15.74 -9.46
C MET A 1 -15.19 15.55 -8.02
N GLU A 2 -16.50 15.52 -7.73
CA GLU A 2 -16.99 15.20 -6.37
C GLU A 2 -16.79 13.70 -6.10
N LYS A 3 -16.16 13.37 -4.95
CA LYS A 3 -16.00 11.98 -4.53
C LYS A 3 -17.35 11.43 -4.06
N LYS A 4 -17.70 10.24 -4.52
CA LYS A 4 -18.89 9.52 -4.04
C LYS A 4 -18.58 8.81 -2.72
N HIS A 5 -19.57 8.54 -1.89
CA HIS A 5 -19.40 7.71 -0.69
C HIS A 5 -19.23 6.22 -1.06
N SER A 6 -18.29 5.55 -0.41
CA SER A 6 -18.02 4.13 -0.62
C SER A 6 -19.16 3.25 -0.10
N PHE A 7 -19.63 2.31 -0.92
CA PHE A 7 -20.52 1.22 -0.55
C PHE A 7 -19.77 0.08 0.16
N PHE A 8 -18.52 -0.19 -0.23
CA PHE A 8 -17.70 -1.23 0.40
C PHE A 8 -17.46 -0.99 1.88
N MET A 9 -17.40 0.28 2.26
CA MET A 9 -17.05 0.73 3.60
C MET A 9 -18.25 1.01 4.49
N LYS A 10 -19.46 0.95 3.92
CA LYS A 10 -20.69 1.15 4.68
C LYS A 10 -20.92 -0.04 5.61
N ASP A 11 -20.53 0.11 6.87
CA ASP A 11 -20.84 -0.82 7.94
C ASP A 11 -21.48 -0.06 9.11
N GLU A 12 -22.74 -0.37 9.39
CA GLU A 12 -23.49 0.23 10.51
C GLU A 12 -22.94 -0.23 11.88
N ASN A 13 -22.08 -1.25 11.92
CA ASN A 13 -21.48 -1.78 13.15
C ASN A 13 -20.04 -1.31 13.41
N ASN A 14 -19.42 -0.50 12.53
CA ASN A 14 -18.01 -0.08 12.63
C ASN A 14 -17.05 -1.26 12.93
N SER A 15 -17.24 -2.40 12.27
CA SER A 15 -16.45 -3.60 12.57
C SER A 15 -15.04 -3.54 11.97
N ASP A 16 -14.05 -4.05 12.70
CA ASP A 16 -12.67 -4.20 12.20
C ASP A 16 -12.54 -5.22 11.06
N ARG A 17 -13.62 -5.92 10.67
CA ARG A 17 -13.63 -6.84 9.53
C ARG A 17 -13.28 -6.16 8.21
N ILE A 18 -13.36 -4.84 8.18
CA ILE A 18 -13.00 -4.01 7.05
C ILE A 18 -11.51 -4.06 6.71
N GLU A 19 -10.65 -4.37 7.70
CA GLU A 19 -9.21 -4.51 7.52
C GLU A 19 -8.89 -5.60 6.48
N GLY A 20 -9.58 -6.74 6.53
CA GLY A 20 -9.40 -7.81 5.54
C GLY A 20 -9.80 -7.41 4.11
N LEU A 21 -10.75 -6.49 3.94
CA LEU A 21 -11.11 -5.94 2.63
C LEU A 21 -10.00 -5.00 2.12
N VAL A 22 -9.51 -4.14 3.01
CA VAL A 22 -8.41 -3.20 2.72
C VAL A 22 -7.13 -3.95 2.35
N GLU A 23 -6.79 -5.01 3.10
CA GLU A 23 -5.68 -5.92 2.78
C GLU A 23 -5.82 -6.54 1.38
N ALA A 24 -7.03 -6.96 1.00
CA ALA A 24 -7.28 -7.53 -0.31
C ALA A 24 -7.06 -6.51 -1.43
N PHE A 25 -7.55 -5.29 -1.26
CA PHE A 25 -7.37 -4.21 -2.24
C PHE A 25 -5.92 -3.70 -2.31
N LEU A 26 -5.22 -3.57 -1.19
CA LEU A 26 -3.80 -3.25 -1.16
C LEU A 26 -2.99 -4.35 -1.84
N SER A 27 -3.25 -5.62 -1.51
CA SER A 27 -2.64 -6.79 -2.16
C SER A 27 -2.83 -6.78 -3.67
N TRP A 28 -4.05 -6.47 -4.14
CA TRP A 28 -4.35 -6.34 -5.57
C TRP A 28 -3.64 -5.15 -6.22
N THR A 29 -3.64 -3.99 -5.54
CA THR A 29 -2.98 -2.76 -5.99
C THR A 29 -1.48 -2.99 -6.19
N LEU A 30 -0.81 -3.60 -5.20
CA LEU A 30 0.62 -3.88 -5.28
C LEU A 30 0.94 -4.90 -6.40
N GLN A 31 0.14 -5.94 -6.59
CA GLN A 31 0.37 -6.89 -7.70
C GLN A 31 0.13 -6.26 -9.08
N CYS A 32 -0.78 -5.29 -9.18
CA CYS A 32 -1.07 -4.58 -10.43
C CYS A 32 -0.06 -3.47 -10.78
N CYS A 33 0.96 -3.22 -9.95
CA CYS A 33 2.07 -2.33 -10.33
C CYS A 33 3.07 -2.98 -11.29
N ASP A 34 3.00 -4.31 -11.42
CA ASP A 34 3.69 -5.09 -12.44
C ASP A 34 2.88 -5.03 -13.75
N ALA A 35 3.54 -4.61 -14.83
CA ALA A 35 2.93 -4.44 -16.13
C ALA A 35 2.40 -5.75 -16.72
N ASP A 36 3.07 -6.88 -16.47
CA ASP A 36 2.65 -8.18 -17.00
C ASP A 36 1.35 -8.64 -16.32
N ASN A 37 1.21 -8.39 -15.01
CA ASN A 37 -0.04 -8.61 -14.29
C ASN A 37 -1.15 -7.67 -14.79
N ALA A 38 -0.84 -6.39 -15.00
CA ALA A 38 -1.82 -5.44 -15.51
C ALA A 38 -2.35 -5.84 -16.89
N ILE A 39 -1.49 -6.31 -17.79
CA ILE A 39 -1.85 -6.86 -19.10
C ILE A 39 -2.76 -8.09 -18.93
N LYS A 40 -2.31 -9.05 -18.12
CA LYS A 40 -2.99 -10.34 -17.91
C LYS A 40 -4.43 -10.18 -17.40
N TYR A 41 -4.68 -9.17 -16.56
CA TYR A 41 -5.98 -8.93 -15.95
C TYR A 41 -6.73 -7.71 -16.52
N ASN A 42 -6.29 -7.17 -17.67
CA ASN A 42 -6.93 -6.07 -18.39
C ASN A 42 -7.11 -4.78 -17.54
N ASN A 43 -6.08 -4.42 -16.78
CA ASN A 43 -6.06 -3.33 -15.79
C ASN A 43 -5.18 -2.14 -16.24
N TYR A 44 -5.15 -1.83 -17.54
CA TYR A 44 -4.18 -0.88 -18.11
C TYR A 44 -4.24 0.54 -17.55
N LYS A 45 -5.44 1.07 -17.28
CA LYS A 45 -5.57 2.40 -16.65
C LYS A 45 -5.17 2.32 -15.17
N SER A 46 -5.68 1.34 -14.43
CA SER A 46 -5.37 1.17 -13.00
C SER A 46 -3.91 0.86 -12.74
N TYR A 47 -3.18 0.22 -13.66
CA TYR A 47 -1.72 0.01 -13.58
C TYR A 47 -0.95 1.25 -13.18
N LYS A 48 -1.20 2.39 -13.84
CA LYS A 48 -0.49 3.64 -13.55
C LYS A 48 -0.80 4.15 -12.13
N TYR A 49 -2.06 4.05 -11.71
CA TYR A 49 -2.47 4.39 -10.34
C TYR A 49 -1.81 3.46 -9.32
N CYS A 50 -1.93 2.15 -9.53
CA CYS A 50 -1.34 1.10 -8.69
C CYS A 50 0.17 1.31 -8.50
N ARG A 51 0.87 1.68 -9.57
CA ARG A 51 2.31 1.90 -9.54
C ARG A 51 2.70 3.14 -8.74
N LYS A 52 1.99 4.25 -8.88
CA LYS A 52 2.23 5.43 -8.04
C LYS A 52 1.90 5.18 -6.58
N ILE A 53 0.81 4.46 -6.30
CA ILE A 53 0.44 4.05 -4.93
C ILE A 53 1.53 3.16 -4.33
N ALA A 54 1.99 2.14 -5.05
CA ALA A 54 3.11 1.30 -4.61
C ALA A 54 4.39 2.12 -4.37
N SER A 55 4.64 3.14 -5.19
CA SER A 55 5.78 4.05 -5.04
C SER A 55 5.69 4.88 -3.75
N VAL A 56 4.50 5.38 -3.40
CA VAL A 56 4.28 6.08 -2.11
C VAL A 56 4.48 5.11 -0.94
N LEU A 57 3.95 3.90 -1.01
CA LEU A 57 4.08 2.93 0.09
C LEU A 57 5.55 2.50 0.29
N LEU A 58 6.31 2.27 -0.79
CA LEU A 58 7.71 1.84 -0.72
C LEU A 58 8.69 2.99 -0.42
N PHE A 59 8.46 4.18 -0.96
CA PHE A 59 9.47 5.25 -0.98
C PHE A 59 8.96 6.60 -0.45
N GLY A 60 7.68 6.70 -0.12
CA GLY A 60 7.04 7.95 0.29
C GLY A 60 6.93 9.00 -0.81
N ASN A 61 7.14 8.61 -2.08
CA ASN A 61 7.09 9.51 -3.21
C ASN A 61 6.46 8.79 -4.43
N PRO A 62 5.42 9.37 -5.08
CA PRO A 62 4.69 8.73 -6.18
C PRO A 62 5.52 8.49 -7.45
N ASP A 63 6.63 9.19 -7.62
CA ASP A 63 7.44 9.17 -8.85
C ASP A 63 8.71 8.29 -8.74
N SER A 64 8.96 7.70 -7.57
CA SER A 64 10.15 6.84 -7.35
C SER A 64 10.14 5.55 -8.18
N LEU A 65 8.96 5.13 -8.68
CA LEU A 65 8.79 4.00 -9.59
C LEU A 65 8.35 4.43 -11.00
N ASP A 66 8.78 5.58 -11.51
CA ASP A 66 8.53 5.99 -12.90
C ASP A 66 8.80 4.82 -13.88
N ASP A 67 7.82 4.48 -14.73
CA ASP A 67 7.86 3.33 -15.63
C ASP A 67 8.83 3.50 -16.81
N ASN A 68 9.31 4.72 -17.05
CA ASN A 68 10.39 5.02 -18.00
C ASN A 68 11.79 4.88 -17.37
N VAL A 69 11.87 4.81 -16.04
CA VAL A 69 13.15 4.70 -15.30
C VAL A 69 13.32 3.31 -14.70
N TYR A 70 12.26 2.72 -14.17
CA TYR A 70 12.29 1.45 -13.47
C TYR A 70 11.33 0.43 -14.07
N LYS A 71 11.75 -0.82 -14.12
CA LYS A 71 10.90 -1.97 -14.40
C LYS A 71 10.67 -2.75 -13.11
N ILE A 72 9.42 -3.09 -12.82
CA ILE A 72 9.07 -4.02 -11.74
C ILE A 72 9.00 -5.39 -12.39
N GLU A 73 9.97 -6.24 -12.10
CA GLU A 73 10.07 -7.60 -12.65
C GLU A 73 9.15 -8.59 -11.91
N ARG A 74 8.87 -8.28 -10.65
CA ARG A 74 8.03 -9.09 -9.78
C ARG A 74 7.41 -8.23 -8.70
N ALA A 75 6.11 -8.42 -8.45
CA ALA A 75 5.40 -7.90 -7.28
C ALA A 75 4.50 -9.00 -6.70
N GLU A 76 4.90 -9.57 -5.57
CA GLU A 76 4.19 -10.66 -4.90
C GLU A 76 3.68 -10.22 -3.54
N THR A 77 2.56 -10.77 -3.09
CA THR A 77 1.94 -10.38 -1.81
C THR A 77 1.46 -11.59 -1.02
N TRP A 78 1.54 -11.50 0.31
CA TRP A 78 1.02 -12.49 1.25
C TRP A 78 0.22 -11.76 2.33
N LYS A 79 -1.04 -12.15 2.50
CA LYS A 79 -1.92 -11.63 3.54
C LYS A 79 -1.83 -12.49 4.79
N GLN A 80 -1.99 -11.89 5.96
CA GLN A 80 -2.12 -12.57 7.25
C GLN A 80 -0.96 -13.54 7.55
N TRP A 81 0.25 -13.20 7.10
CA TRP A 81 1.44 -14.02 7.28
C TRP A 81 2.07 -13.72 8.65
N ASP A 82 2.16 -14.73 9.52
CA ASP A 82 2.70 -14.59 10.88
C ASP A 82 2.08 -13.41 11.67
N LYS A 83 0.75 -13.25 11.55
CA LYS A 83 -0.07 -12.18 12.15
C LYS A 83 0.20 -10.77 11.60
N ILE A 84 1.04 -10.63 10.57
CA ILE A 84 1.20 -9.39 9.81
C ILE A 84 0.09 -9.33 8.77
N ASP A 85 -0.63 -8.20 8.72
CA ASP A 85 -1.81 -8.04 7.86
C ASP A 85 -1.47 -8.24 6.38
N LEU A 86 -0.42 -7.57 5.89
CA LEU A 86 0.04 -7.71 4.52
C LEU A 86 1.56 -7.56 4.42
N ARG A 87 2.19 -8.48 3.69
CA ARG A 87 3.56 -8.32 3.20
C ARG A 87 3.63 -8.36 1.69
N ALA A 88 4.61 -7.67 1.13
CA ALA A 88 4.90 -7.71 -0.30
C ALA A 88 6.41 -7.81 -0.58
N GLU A 89 6.74 -8.38 -1.73
CA GLU A 89 8.11 -8.47 -2.25
C GLU A 89 8.16 -7.87 -3.66
N PHE A 90 9.19 -7.05 -3.90
CA PHE A 90 9.42 -6.40 -5.19
C PHE A 90 10.83 -6.70 -5.69
N GLU A 91 10.94 -7.05 -6.96
CA GLU A 91 12.21 -7.04 -7.68
C GLU A 91 12.17 -5.93 -8.74
N ILE A 92 13.05 -4.94 -8.59
CA ILE A 92 13.01 -3.69 -9.36
C ILE A 92 14.33 -3.52 -10.10
N THR A 93 14.25 -3.31 -11.42
CA THR A 93 15.41 -3.06 -12.29
C THR A 93 15.40 -1.61 -12.75
N ASN A 94 16.50 -0.88 -12.58
CA ASN A 94 16.70 0.39 -13.28
C ASN A 94 16.96 0.12 -14.77
N ILE A 95 16.14 0.68 -15.65
CA ILE A 95 16.16 0.38 -17.09
C ILE A 95 17.48 0.84 -17.73
N LYS A 96 18.05 1.95 -17.27
CA LYS A 96 19.27 2.52 -17.86
C LYS A 96 20.54 1.85 -17.33
N THR A 97 20.64 1.68 -16.02
CA THR A 97 21.85 1.15 -15.38
C THR A 97 21.86 -0.38 -15.30
N GLN A 98 20.70 -1.02 -15.48
CA GLN A 98 20.49 -2.46 -15.26
C GLN A 98 20.72 -2.92 -13.81
N GLU A 99 20.82 -1.97 -12.88
CA GLU A 99 20.90 -2.25 -11.45
C GLU A 99 19.60 -2.90 -10.97
N LYS A 100 19.72 -3.99 -10.20
CA LYS A 100 18.59 -4.71 -9.62
C LYS A 100 18.58 -4.53 -8.11
N LYS A 101 17.41 -4.19 -7.57
CA LYS A 101 17.17 -4.09 -6.13
C LYS A 101 15.97 -4.91 -5.72
N LYS A 102 15.99 -5.41 -4.49
CA LYS A 102 14.89 -6.17 -3.91
C LYS A 102 14.36 -5.42 -2.69
N TYR A 103 13.03 -5.27 -2.63
CA TYR A 103 12.36 -4.61 -1.51
C TYR A 103 11.31 -5.52 -0.90
N ALA A 104 11.27 -5.54 0.42
CA ALA A 104 10.28 -6.24 1.20
C ALA A 104 9.46 -5.18 1.94
N LEU A 105 8.15 -5.22 1.79
CA LEU A 105 7.23 -4.27 2.40
C LEU A 105 6.36 -4.96 3.43
N LEU A 106 6.31 -4.41 4.65
CA LEU A 106 5.34 -4.76 5.68
C LEU A 106 4.27 -3.66 5.72
N ILE A 107 3.00 -4.05 5.68
CA ILE A 107 1.87 -3.13 5.87
C ILE A 107 1.01 -3.65 7.04
N GLU A 108 0.93 -2.86 8.09
CA GLU A 108 -0.09 -2.99 9.15
C GLU A 108 -1.31 -2.16 8.72
N VAL A 109 -2.48 -2.78 8.70
CA VAL A 109 -3.73 -2.15 8.24
C VAL A 109 -4.59 -1.84 9.45
N LYS A 110 -5.19 -0.65 9.49
CA LYS A 110 -6.10 -0.23 10.57
C LYS A 110 -7.36 0.41 10.01
N GLY A 111 -8.49 -0.24 10.23
CA GLY A 111 -9.81 0.22 9.78
C GLY A 111 -10.29 1.40 10.61
N TYR A 112 -10.77 1.10 11.82
CA TYR A 112 -11.26 2.10 12.78
C TYR A 112 -10.54 2.04 14.14
N SER A 113 -9.96 0.89 14.47
CA SER A 113 -9.18 0.70 15.68
C SER A 113 -7.78 1.35 15.59
N SER A 114 -7.13 1.50 16.75
CA SER A 114 -5.70 1.87 16.82
C SER A 114 -4.90 0.63 17.21
N THR A 115 -3.59 0.64 16.97
CA THR A 115 -2.71 -0.41 17.49
C THR A 115 -2.80 -0.50 19.01
N HIS A 116 -2.73 -1.72 19.52
CA HIS A 116 -2.58 -1.97 20.94
C HIS A 116 -1.22 -2.63 21.18
N SER A 117 -0.55 -2.26 22.28
CA SER A 117 0.72 -2.86 22.71
C SER A 117 1.88 -2.70 21.71
N ASP A 118 3.02 -3.32 22.01
CA ASP A 118 4.28 -3.37 21.25
C ASP A 118 4.17 -4.07 19.86
N GLN A 119 2.98 -4.08 19.27
CA GLN A 119 2.62 -4.81 18.06
C GLN A 119 3.52 -4.45 16.88
N LEU A 120 3.69 -3.15 16.59
CA LEU A 120 4.52 -2.68 15.47
C LEU A 120 5.98 -3.13 15.62
N ALA A 121 6.54 -2.99 16.83
CA ALA A 121 7.91 -3.43 17.11
C ALA A 121 8.07 -4.94 16.93
N ARG A 122 7.13 -5.73 17.45
CA ARG A 122 7.13 -7.19 17.33
C ARG A 122 7.05 -7.65 15.87
N TYR A 123 6.14 -7.06 15.09
CA TYR A 123 5.96 -7.41 13.68
C TYR A 123 7.16 -7.02 12.84
N LYS A 124 7.78 -5.87 13.12
CA LYS A 124 9.04 -5.46 12.51
C LYS A 124 10.17 -6.45 12.80
N THR A 125 10.28 -6.97 14.03
CA THR A 125 11.27 -8.01 14.36
C THR A 125 11.03 -9.28 13.56
N ILE A 126 9.80 -9.83 13.59
CA ILE A 126 9.43 -11.03 12.82
C ILE A 126 9.77 -10.88 11.34
N PHE A 127 9.45 -9.72 10.77
CA PHE A 127 9.70 -9.43 9.37
C PHE A 127 11.19 -9.32 9.05
N LYS A 128 11.95 -8.58 9.86
CA LYS A 128 13.41 -8.46 9.69
C LYS A 128 14.10 -9.82 9.80
N ASP A 129 13.71 -10.64 10.76
CA ASP A 129 14.25 -11.99 10.91
C ASP A 129 13.93 -12.85 9.68
N HIS A 130 12.74 -12.69 9.09
CA HIS A 130 12.38 -13.38 7.86
C HIS A 130 13.25 -12.98 6.67
N TYR A 131 13.60 -11.69 6.52
CA TYR A 131 14.40 -11.19 5.39
C TYR A 131 15.90 -11.11 5.66
N ASN A 132 16.33 -11.50 6.86
CA ASN A 132 17.75 -11.57 7.19
C ASN A 132 18.50 -12.44 6.17
N ASP A 133 19.62 -11.92 5.66
CA ASP A 133 20.46 -12.55 4.64
C ASP A 133 19.77 -12.88 3.30
N LYS A 134 18.56 -12.39 3.03
CA LYS A 134 17.85 -12.59 1.74
C LYS A 134 18.13 -11.51 0.70
N GLY A 135 18.85 -10.45 1.07
CA GLY A 135 19.20 -9.34 0.17
C GLY A 135 18.04 -8.39 -0.15
N PHE A 136 17.02 -8.34 0.72
CA PHE A 136 15.89 -7.41 0.59
C PHE A 136 16.08 -6.18 1.50
N GLU A 137 15.88 -4.99 0.95
CA GLU A 137 15.69 -3.76 1.73
C GLU A 137 14.28 -3.77 2.32
N SER A 138 14.14 -3.57 3.64
CA SER A 138 12.85 -3.70 4.33
C SER A 138 12.22 -2.35 4.61
N GLU A 139 10.96 -2.19 4.21
CA GLU A 139 10.14 -1.00 4.38
C GLU A 139 8.91 -1.32 5.24
N PHE A 140 8.50 -0.39 6.09
CA PHE A 140 7.43 -0.59 7.09
C PHE A 140 6.37 0.50 6.99
N ILE A 141 5.11 0.09 6.81
CA ILE A 141 3.97 0.98 6.63
C ILE A 141 2.88 0.69 7.64
N TYR A 142 2.36 1.76 8.22
CA TYR A 142 1.07 1.78 8.90
C TYR A 142 0.07 2.43 7.97
N PHE A 143 -0.96 1.69 7.56
CA PHE A 143 -1.99 2.16 6.63
C PHE A 143 -3.33 2.23 7.34
N SER A 144 -3.92 3.43 7.41
CA SER A 144 -5.20 3.64 8.08
C SER A 144 -6.30 4.11 7.15
N CYS A 145 -7.51 3.64 7.41
CA CYS A 145 -8.73 4.10 6.74
C CYS A 145 -9.36 5.32 7.41
N LYS A 146 -8.80 5.81 8.53
CA LYS A 146 -9.24 7.03 9.20
C LYS A 146 -8.92 8.25 8.36
N ASP A 147 -9.71 9.31 8.54
CA ASP A 147 -9.41 10.62 7.94
C ASP A 147 -8.07 11.18 8.43
N ASN A 148 -7.76 10.98 9.71
CA ASN A 148 -6.55 11.47 10.35
C ASN A 148 -6.06 10.49 11.41
N LEU A 149 -4.74 10.38 11.55
CA LEU A 149 -4.10 9.69 12.68
C LEU A 149 -4.05 10.61 13.90
N ASN A 150 -4.30 10.05 15.08
CA ASN A 150 -4.12 10.76 16.34
C ASN A 150 -2.63 10.82 16.76
N ASP A 151 -2.31 11.65 17.76
CA ASP A 151 -0.93 11.89 18.18
C ASP A 151 -0.24 10.62 18.73
N THR A 152 -1.00 9.74 19.39
CA THR A 152 -0.49 8.46 19.89
C THR A 152 -0.12 7.54 18.74
N GLU A 153 -0.97 7.41 17.72
CA GLU A 153 -0.69 6.57 16.54
C GLU A 153 0.54 7.07 15.79
N LYS A 154 0.64 8.39 15.59
CA LYS A 154 1.81 9.01 14.95
C LYS A 154 3.08 8.73 15.76
N LYS A 155 3.00 8.86 17.08
CA LYS A 155 4.12 8.58 17.99
C LYS A 155 4.53 7.11 17.94
N ASP A 156 3.59 6.19 18.01
CA ASP A 156 3.85 4.75 17.98
C ASP A 156 4.50 4.33 16.66
N CYS A 157 4.02 4.87 15.53
CA CYS A 157 4.63 4.64 14.22
C CYS A 157 6.06 5.21 14.16
N LEU A 158 6.28 6.44 14.64
CA LEU A 158 7.59 7.06 14.67
C LEU A 158 8.59 6.27 15.54
N ASP A 159 8.17 5.90 16.75
CA ASP A 159 9.00 5.14 17.71
C ASP A 159 9.34 3.74 17.16
N ALA A 160 8.46 3.14 16.35
CA ALA A 160 8.70 1.86 15.67
C ALA A 160 9.40 2.00 14.30
N ASP A 161 9.63 3.23 13.83
CA ASP A 161 10.22 3.54 12.52
C ASP A 161 9.38 2.94 11.36
N TYR A 162 8.08 3.28 11.39
CA TYR A 162 7.08 3.04 10.35
C TYR A 162 6.74 4.38 9.69
N ARG A 163 6.61 4.39 8.36
CA ARG A 163 5.89 5.48 7.68
C ARG A 163 4.39 5.24 7.87
N ALA A 164 3.68 6.27 8.29
CA ALA A 164 2.25 6.17 8.52
C ALA A 164 1.49 6.98 7.47
N TYR A 165 0.48 6.36 6.89
CA TYR A 165 -0.42 7.01 5.93
C TYR A 165 -1.86 6.65 6.24
N THR A 166 -2.73 7.65 6.18
CA THR A 166 -4.13 7.44 5.87
C THR A 166 -4.30 7.15 4.39
N MET A 167 -5.39 6.47 4.04
CA MET A 167 -5.76 6.26 2.64
C MET A 167 -5.91 7.58 1.88
N LYS A 168 -6.43 8.62 2.55
CA LYS A 168 -6.54 9.97 2.00
C LYS A 168 -5.16 10.56 1.69
N GLU A 169 -4.20 10.46 2.62
CA GLU A 169 -2.84 10.97 2.41
C GLU A 169 -2.14 10.28 1.25
N VAL A 170 -2.27 8.95 1.11
CA VAL A 170 -1.74 8.24 -0.07
C VAL A 170 -2.35 8.82 -1.35
N PHE A 171 -3.67 9.00 -1.37
CA PHE A 171 -4.35 9.55 -2.54
C PHE A 171 -3.90 10.98 -2.88
N ASP A 172 -3.85 11.86 -1.88
CA ASP A 172 -3.44 13.26 -2.04
C ASP A 172 -1.97 13.36 -2.51
N LEU A 173 -1.09 12.47 -2.03
CA LEU A 173 0.31 12.43 -2.49
C LEU A 173 0.41 12.03 -3.96
N VAL A 174 -0.43 11.10 -4.41
CA VAL A 174 -0.43 10.65 -5.82
C VAL A 174 -1.08 11.71 -6.73
N TYR A 175 -2.10 12.42 -6.24
CA TYR A 175 -2.89 13.40 -7.01
C TYR A 175 -3.08 14.73 -6.26
N PRO A 176 -2.01 15.50 -6.02
CA PRO A 176 -2.06 16.71 -5.18
C PRO A 176 -2.91 17.85 -5.75
N ASN A 177 -3.21 17.81 -7.06
CA ASN A 177 -3.98 18.83 -7.77
C ASN A 177 -5.36 18.31 -8.25
N ASP A 178 -5.83 17.18 -7.72
CA ASP A 178 -7.07 16.53 -8.16
C ASP A 178 -7.13 16.19 -9.67
N ASP A 179 -5.97 16.05 -10.30
CA ASP A 179 -5.83 15.67 -11.71
C ASP A 179 -5.86 14.13 -11.85
N TRP A 180 -7.06 13.57 -11.66
CA TRP A 180 -7.33 12.14 -11.80
C TRP A 180 -8.64 11.91 -12.57
N ASP A 181 -8.73 10.73 -13.19
CA ASP A 181 -9.92 10.25 -13.88
C ASP A 181 -10.21 8.79 -13.49
N TYR A 182 -11.49 8.42 -13.55
CA TYR A 182 -11.94 7.05 -13.28
C TYR A 182 -11.21 6.06 -14.19
N THR A 183 -10.76 4.95 -13.60
CA THR A 183 -10.05 3.90 -14.35
C THR A 183 -10.99 3.12 -15.25
N GLY A 184 -12.30 3.14 -14.95
CA GLY A 184 -13.31 2.29 -15.58
C GLY A 184 -13.36 0.88 -14.95
N ASN A 185 -12.49 0.60 -13.98
CA ASN A 185 -12.59 -0.58 -13.13
C ASN A 185 -13.40 -0.19 -11.88
N ALA A 186 -14.65 -0.64 -11.83
CA ALA A 186 -15.57 -0.30 -10.75
C ALA A 186 -15.02 -0.65 -9.35
N LEU A 187 -14.23 -1.72 -9.21
CA LEU A 187 -13.66 -2.10 -7.91
C LEU A 187 -12.54 -1.14 -7.50
N PHE A 188 -11.65 -0.78 -8.44
CA PHE A 188 -10.59 0.19 -8.19
C PHE A 188 -11.15 1.55 -7.83
N ASP A 189 -12.09 2.00 -8.66
CA ASP A 189 -12.70 3.32 -8.58
C ASP A 189 -13.50 3.45 -7.26
N GLU A 190 -14.24 2.40 -6.89
CA GLU A 190 -14.99 2.34 -5.63
C GLU A 190 -14.07 2.31 -4.41
N PHE A 191 -12.91 1.67 -4.48
CA PHE A 191 -11.98 1.64 -3.35
C PHE A 191 -11.21 2.96 -3.23
N TRP A 192 -10.46 3.36 -4.27
CA TRP A 192 -9.50 4.47 -4.18
C TRP A 192 -10.09 5.86 -4.41
N PHE A 193 -11.19 6.02 -5.17
CA PHE A 193 -11.71 7.34 -5.58
C PHE A 193 -12.96 7.79 -4.83
N THR A 194 -13.49 6.95 -3.93
CA THR A 194 -14.62 7.31 -3.08
C THR A 194 -14.14 7.86 -1.73
N THR A 195 -15.03 8.55 -1.02
CA THR A 195 -14.84 8.91 0.38
C THR A 195 -15.28 7.79 1.29
N TRP A 196 -14.48 7.57 2.32
CA TRP A 196 -14.64 6.55 3.34
C TRP A 196 -15.29 7.19 4.56
#